data_AF-A0A7X3TZR4-F1
#
_entry.id   AF-A0A7X3TZR4-F1
#
_cell.length_a   1.000
_cell.length_b   1.000
_cell.length_c   1.000
_cell.angle_alpha   90.00
_cell.angle_beta   90.00
_cell.angle_gamma   90.00
#
_symmetry.space_group_name_H-M   'P 1'
#
loop_
_entity.id
_entity.type
_entity.pdbx_description
1 polymer ?
#
loop_
_entity_poly.entity_id
_entity_poly.type
_entity_poly.pdbx_seq_one_letter_code
_entity_poly.pdbx_strand_id
1 'polypeptide(L)'
;MSFAGSMGDSVTYANGLGAALAPFLLWLRGLGFFEAYVYIPVMTAASVVLFWRLYGTFDRNRTLRGSRLSRVVWLGVCYALCFLAANSLAVAFKTLIVEELDYTSRVWFEAYVGPLHFYITAVALAYLWLIARNRRKPLDYALGAFVQAGLLAGYAVGVYRLLNEPFSLTDPTTGISGLVFFAWFGVYNLDLYRRSPMRLASIGAPALAATLVALAVAPLAGQGGASGAAPQTPWGDPDLQGVWEYWTFTPLEKPAELAGRDVLTEEEAAVIAQRLSAEAVGRDDTRPPEGETGGYNQSFWTERSRAEALTQPSLLVDPPDGRIPPRTEAEQRRAAAHRDAGERPVRLRATGVGSDGPEDRGLAERCIVGFSTGPPMLPGGYNNNIQIFQAEGYVVLLAEMVHDVRVVPLDGRPHLPSGIRQWLGSSRGRWEGSTLVVETTNFTPKIASFSPMAFDSELGRFRSMAFGTGDSLHLTERFTRTDAGTLEYEFTINDPQTFTRTLTGRLPMNRSDLPLYEYACHEGNYGLLNILAGARAEEERERTR
;
A
#
# COMPACT_ATOMS: atom_id res chain seq x y z
N MET A 1 -8.36 -16.04 -38.87
CA MET A 1 -7.42 -15.93 -37.74
C MET A 1 -6.90 -14.50 -37.72
N SER A 2 -7.50 -13.67 -36.87
CA SER A 2 -7.18 -12.25 -36.70
C SER A 2 -6.69 -12.08 -35.26
N PHE A 3 -5.42 -11.73 -35.08
CA PHE A 3 -4.91 -11.19 -33.82
C PHE A 3 -4.56 -9.72 -34.06
N ALA A 4 -5.61 -8.89 -34.01
CA ALA A 4 -5.51 -7.47 -33.74
C ALA A 4 -6.26 -7.25 -32.42
N GLY A 5 -5.54 -7.39 -31.31
CA GLY A 5 -6.01 -6.99 -29.99
C GLY A 5 -5.36 -5.66 -29.64
N SER A 6 -6.17 -4.62 -29.52
CA SER A 6 -5.80 -3.26 -29.13
C SER A 6 -5.08 -3.26 -27.76
N MET A 7 -3.77 -2.99 -27.75
CA MET A 7 -3.06 -2.51 -26.56
C MET A 7 -3.10 -0.99 -26.56
N GLY A 8 -4.08 -0.44 -25.86
CA GLY A 8 -4.13 0.95 -25.45
C GLY A 8 -3.98 1.05 -23.94
N ASP A 9 -2.95 0.41 -23.38
CA ASP A 9 -2.63 0.53 -21.95
C ASP A 9 -1.66 1.71 -21.79
N SER A 10 -2.09 2.77 -21.11
CA SER A 10 -1.21 3.88 -20.75
C SER A 10 -0.20 3.42 -19.71
N VAL A 11 1.00 3.09 -20.16
CA VAL A 11 2.14 2.77 -19.28
C VAL A 11 2.58 4.05 -18.59
N THR A 12 2.38 4.14 -17.27
CA THR A 12 2.97 5.18 -16.43
C THR A 12 4.41 4.81 -16.09
N TYR A 13 5.36 5.68 -16.45
CA TYR A 13 6.79 5.49 -16.18
C TYR A 13 7.17 6.21 -14.88
N ALA A 14 7.97 5.57 -14.03
CA ALA A 14 8.38 6.14 -12.75
C ALA A 14 9.30 7.36 -12.91
N ASN A 15 10.05 7.46 -14.03
CA ASN A 15 10.88 8.64 -14.34
C ASN A 15 11.14 8.84 -15.86
N GLY A 16 11.81 9.96 -16.18
CA GLY A 16 12.11 10.35 -17.57
C GLY A 16 13.10 9.44 -18.32
N LEU A 17 13.90 8.63 -17.62
CA LEU A 17 14.79 7.65 -18.24
C LEU A 17 14.01 6.42 -18.71
N GLY A 18 13.05 5.96 -17.89
CA GLY A 18 12.11 4.89 -18.25
C GLY A 18 11.33 5.22 -19.52
N ALA A 19 10.79 6.45 -19.59
CA ALA A 19 10.07 6.93 -20.78
C ALA A 19 10.95 6.96 -22.06
N ALA A 20 12.24 7.31 -21.94
CA ALA A 20 13.16 7.37 -23.07
C ALA A 20 13.56 5.98 -23.61
N LEU A 21 13.67 4.98 -22.73
CA LEU A 21 14.07 3.61 -23.10
C LEU A 21 12.89 2.71 -23.47
N ALA A 22 11.67 3.07 -23.07
CA ALA A 22 10.47 2.25 -23.26
C ALA A 22 10.23 1.74 -24.69
N PRO A 23 10.39 2.53 -25.77
CA PRO A 23 10.13 2.03 -27.13
C PRO A 23 11.05 0.87 -27.50
N PHE A 24 12.31 0.93 -27.07
CA PHE A 24 13.30 -0.12 -27.33
C PHE A 24 13.02 -1.38 -26.48
N LEU A 25 12.68 -1.21 -25.21
CA LEU A 25 12.40 -2.32 -24.30
C LEU A 25 11.11 -3.06 -24.68
N LEU A 26 10.07 -2.33 -25.10
CA LEU A 26 8.83 -2.90 -25.63
C LEU A 26 9.06 -3.65 -26.96
N TRP A 27 9.94 -3.13 -27.82
CA TRP A 27 10.34 -3.82 -29.04
C TRP A 27 11.06 -5.15 -28.76
N LEU A 28 12.02 -5.17 -27.82
CA LEU A 28 12.67 -6.41 -27.38
C LEU A 28 11.68 -7.42 -26.78
N ARG A 29 10.69 -6.94 -26.02
CA ARG A 29 9.60 -7.78 -25.50
C ARG A 29 8.77 -8.38 -26.64
N GLY A 30 8.45 -7.61 -27.67
CA GLY A 30 7.72 -8.08 -28.85
C GLY A 30 8.44 -9.22 -29.59
N LEU A 31 9.76 -9.33 -29.44
CA LEU A 31 10.58 -10.42 -29.98
C LEU A 31 10.65 -11.66 -29.06
N GLY A 32 9.98 -11.64 -27.91
CA GLY A 32 10.06 -12.70 -26.91
C GLY A 32 11.43 -12.81 -26.22
N PHE A 33 12.26 -11.76 -26.29
CA PHE A 33 13.66 -11.80 -25.83
C PHE A 33 13.82 -12.20 -24.35
N PHE A 34 12.86 -11.82 -23.50
CA PHE A 34 12.89 -12.06 -22.06
C PHE A 34 12.29 -13.42 -21.64
N GLU A 35 11.76 -14.18 -22.59
CA GLU A 35 11.28 -15.52 -22.35
C GLU A 35 12.46 -16.48 -22.17
N ALA A 36 12.41 -17.34 -21.15
CA ALA A 36 13.54 -18.20 -20.78
C ALA A 36 14.09 -19.03 -21.96
N TYR A 37 13.20 -19.46 -22.87
CA TYR A 37 13.54 -20.26 -24.04
C TYR A 37 14.20 -19.48 -25.18
N VAL A 38 14.13 -18.14 -25.20
CA VAL A 38 14.86 -17.27 -26.13
C VAL A 38 16.11 -16.70 -25.45
N TYR A 39 15.92 -16.24 -24.22
CA TYR A 39 16.94 -15.60 -23.40
C TYR A 39 18.15 -16.50 -23.15
N ILE A 40 17.93 -17.71 -22.61
CA ILE A 40 19.00 -18.62 -22.19
C ILE A 40 19.89 -19.01 -23.38
N PRO A 41 19.35 -19.40 -24.55
CA PRO A 41 20.17 -19.70 -25.73
C PRO A 41 20.99 -18.50 -26.23
N VAL A 42 20.40 -17.30 -26.27
CA VAL A 42 21.10 -16.09 -26.75
C VAL A 42 22.26 -15.73 -25.85
N MET A 43 22.06 -15.72 -24.52
CA MET A 43 23.14 -15.43 -23.58
C MET A 43 24.19 -16.53 -23.56
N THR A 44 23.79 -17.80 -23.68
CA THR A 44 24.73 -18.91 -23.78
C THR A 44 25.60 -18.77 -25.03
N ALA A 45 25.03 -18.43 -26.18
CA ALA A 45 25.78 -18.19 -27.41
C ALA A 45 26.77 -17.03 -27.26
N ALA A 46 26.35 -15.91 -26.67
CA ALA A 46 27.22 -14.77 -26.37
C ALA A 46 28.38 -15.17 -25.43
N SER A 47 28.09 -15.98 -24.41
CA SER A 47 29.06 -16.49 -23.44
C SER A 47 30.10 -17.39 -24.08
N VAL A 48 29.68 -18.27 -25.00
CA VAL A 48 30.56 -19.15 -25.77
C VAL A 48 31.48 -18.33 -26.68
N VAL A 49 30.95 -17.29 -27.35
CA VAL A 49 31.76 -16.39 -28.18
C VAL A 49 32.79 -15.63 -27.34
N LEU A 50 32.38 -15.07 -26.20
CA LEU A 50 33.28 -14.40 -25.25
C LEU A 50 34.38 -15.35 -24.77
N PHE A 51 34.01 -16.58 -24.38
CA PHE A 51 34.93 -17.60 -23.90
C PHE A 51 35.96 -17.99 -24.96
N TRP A 52 35.55 -18.29 -26.20
CA TRP A 52 36.50 -18.68 -27.26
C TRP A 52 37.44 -17.54 -27.67
N ARG A 53 36.95 -16.30 -27.63
CA ARG A 53 37.78 -15.11 -27.88
C ARG A 53 38.81 -14.93 -26.77
N LEU A 54 38.40 -15.02 -25.51
CA LEU A 54 39.30 -14.98 -24.36
C LEU A 54 40.31 -16.14 -24.43
N TYR A 55 39.85 -17.37 -24.69
CA TYR A 55 40.69 -18.54 -24.86
C TYR A 55 41.78 -18.34 -25.92
N GLY A 56 41.44 -17.70 -27.05
CA GLY A 56 42.38 -17.37 -28.12
C GLY A 56 43.41 -16.28 -27.79
N THR A 57 43.20 -15.49 -26.73
CA THR A 57 44.12 -14.43 -26.32
C THR A 57 45.22 -14.88 -25.36
N PHE A 58 45.07 -16.04 -24.71
CA PHE A 58 46.04 -16.57 -23.75
C PHE A 58 47.29 -17.15 -24.42
N ASP A 59 48.45 -16.86 -23.83
CA ASP A 59 49.71 -17.50 -24.21
C ASP A 59 49.74 -18.94 -23.66
N ARG A 60 49.41 -19.90 -24.53
CA ARG A 60 49.28 -21.32 -24.21
C ARG A 60 50.48 -21.90 -23.44
N ASN A 61 51.68 -21.34 -23.63
CA ASN A 61 52.91 -21.83 -23.02
C ASN A 61 53.19 -21.29 -21.60
N ARG A 62 52.54 -20.19 -21.20
CA ARG A 62 52.72 -19.55 -19.88
C ARG A 62 51.53 -19.71 -18.95
N THR A 63 50.29 -19.62 -19.44
CA THR A 63 49.10 -19.55 -18.58
C THR A 63 48.52 -20.93 -18.20
N LEU A 64 48.86 -21.99 -18.93
CA LEU A 64 48.30 -23.34 -18.78
C LEU A 64 49.35 -24.38 -18.34
N ARG A 65 50.39 -23.99 -17.59
CA ARG A 65 51.34 -24.94 -17.00
C ARG A 65 50.73 -25.56 -15.74
N GLY A 66 50.26 -26.80 -15.86
CA GLY A 66 49.68 -27.57 -14.76
C GLY A 66 49.14 -28.92 -15.21
N SER A 67 48.67 -29.74 -14.26
CA SER A 67 48.05 -31.04 -14.53
C SER A 67 46.84 -30.90 -15.46
N ARG A 68 46.43 -31.98 -16.16
CA ARG A 68 45.24 -31.98 -17.02
C ARG A 68 43.99 -31.49 -16.27
N LEU A 69 43.86 -31.84 -15.00
CA LEU A 69 42.77 -31.39 -14.13
C LEU A 69 42.79 -29.88 -13.90
N SER A 70 43.96 -29.31 -13.59
CA SER A 70 44.09 -27.86 -13.37
C SER A 70 43.69 -27.04 -14.61
N ARG A 71 44.00 -27.53 -15.81
CA ARG A 71 43.61 -26.90 -17.08
C ARG A 71 42.10 -26.96 -17.31
N VAL A 72 41.47 -28.09 -17.01
CA VAL A 72 40.01 -28.25 -17.15
C VAL A 72 39.26 -27.36 -16.17
N VAL A 73 39.69 -27.35 -14.90
CA VAL A 73 39.10 -26.49 -13.86
C VAL A 73 39.23 -25.02 -14.25
N TRP A 74 40.41 -24.61 -14.71
CA TRP A 74 40.66 -23.22 -15.09
C TRP A 74 39.81 -22.78 -16.30
N LEU A 75 39.66 -23.63 -17.32
CA LEU A 75 38.78 -23.36 -18.45
C LEU A 75 37.31 -23.32 -18.06
N GLY A 76 36.88 -24.20 -17.16
CA GLY A 76 35.53 -24.19 -16.59
C GLY A 76 35.22 -22.88 -15.85
N VAL A 77 36.17 -22.40 -15.04
CA VAL A 77 36.06 -21.10 -14.35
C VAL A 77 35.97 -19.96 -15.36
N CYS A 78 36.83 -19.91 -16.37
CA CYS A 78 36.77 -18.86 -17.39
C CYS A 78 35.44 -18.85 -18.15
N TYR A 79 34.91 -20.01 -18.50
CA TYR A 79 33.60 -20.12 -19.14
C TYR A 79 32.48 -19.63 -18.20
N ALA A 80 32.50 -20.07 -16.94
CA ALA A 80 31.53 -19.64 -15.93
C ALA A 80 31.53 -18.11 -15.73
N LEU A 81 32.70 -17.47 -15.75
CA LEU A 81 32.80 -16.01 -15.69
C LEU A 81 32.23 -15.31 -16.93
N CYS A 82 32.47 -15.85 -18.13
CA CYS A 82 31.87 -15.33 -19.36
C CYS A 82 30.34 -15.48 -19.35
N PHE A 83 29.86 -16.62 -18.84
CA PHE A 83 28.45 -16.91 -18.70
C PHE A 83 27.76 -15.95 -17.73
N LEU A 84 28.36 -15.74 -16.56
CA LEU A 84 27.84 -14.83 -15.55
C LEU A 84 27.81 -13.38 -16.05
N ALA A 85 28.83 -12.97 -16.81
CA ALA A 85 28.88 -11.64 -17.41
C ALA A 85 27.78 -11.38 -18.45
N ALA A 86 27.55 -12.32 -19.36
CA ALA A 86 26.48 -12.20 -20.36
C ALA A 86 25.10 -12.17 -19.70
N ASN A 87 24.87 -13.04 -18.71
CA ASN A 87 23.58 -13.12 -18.01
C ASN A 87 23.30 -11.88 -17.14
N SER A 88 24.30 -11.31 -16.49
CA SER A 88 24.09 -10.16 -15.59
C SER A 88 23.68 -8.88 -16.34
N LEU A 89 24.15 -8.69 -17.57
CA LEU A 89 23.69 -7.57 -18.41
C LEU A 89 22.18 -7.66 -18.67
N ALA A 90 21.69 -8.86 -18.96
CA ALA A 90 20.29 -9.07 -19.23
C ALA A 90 19.41 -8.98 -17.96
N VAL A 91 19.95 -9.40 -16.81
CA VAL A 91 19.31 -9.16 -15.51
C VAL A 91 19.20 -7.65 -15.26
N ALA A 92 20.23 -6.84 -15.53
CA ALA A 92 20.14 -5.38 -15.42
C ALA A 92 19.05 -4.78 -16.31
N PHE A 93 18.99 -5.19 -17.58
CA PHE A 93 17.91 -4.75 -18.48
C PHE A 93 16.53 -5.19 -18.00
N LYS A 94 16.41 -6.39 -17.42
CA LYS A 94 15.16 -6.89 -16.85
C LYS A 94 14.76 -6.12 -15.60
N THR A 95 15.68 -5.84 -14.68
CA THR A 95 15.41 -5.05 -13.48
C THR A 95 14.94 -3.64 -13.85
N LEU A 96 15.60 -2.99 -14.81
CA LEU A 96 15.16 -1.69 -15.35
C LEU A 96 13.76 -1.74 -15.98
N ILE A 97 13.37 -2.87 -16.58
CA ILE A 97 12.02 -3.08 -17.12
C ILE A 97 11.00 -3.26 -16.00
N VAL A 98 11.32 -4.07 -14.98
CA VAL A 98 10.40 -4.47 -13.91
C VAL A 98 10.17 -3.35 -12.89
N GLU A 99 11.18 -2.52 -12.63
CA GLU A 99 11.06 -1.38 -11.71
C GLU A 99 10.42 -0.14 -12.39
N GLU A 100 10.52 0.01 -13.72
CA GLU A 100 9.94 1.16 -14.45
C GLU A 100 8.58 0.88 -15.09
N LEU A 101 8.21 -0.40 -15.30
CA LEU A 101 6.90 -0.81 -15.79
C LEU A 101 6.13 -1.45 -14.64
N ASP A 102 5.27 -0.65 -14.01
CA ASP A 102 4.30 -1.02 -12.97
C ASP A 102 4.33 -2.49 -12.48
N TYR A 103 4.98 -2.66 -11.33
CA TYR A 103 5.17 -3.94 -10.64
C TYR A 103 3.86 -4.59 -10.18
N THR A 104 2.78 -3.81 -10.06
CA THR A 104 1.60 -4.22 -9.28
C THR A 104 0.70 -5.25 -9.97
N SER A 105 0.78 -5.41 -11.29
CA SER A 105 -0.21 -6.22 -12.04
C SER A 105 0.31 -7.53 -12.65
N ARG A 106 1.60 -7.84 -12.61
CA ARG A 106 2.17 -8.92 -13.43
C ARG A 106 3.22 -9.76 -12.69
N VAL A 107 2.73 -10.80 -11.99
CA VAL A 107 3.52 -11.91 -11.41
C VAL A 107 4.18 -12.74 -12.53
N TRP A 108 5.30 -12.27 -13.07
CA TRP A 108 6.04 -13.00 -14.09
C TRP A 108 7.50 -13.18 -13.66
N PHE A 109 7.73 -14.33 -13.04
CA PHE A 109 9.05 -14.91 -12.76
C PHE A 109 9.79 -14.26 -11.58
N GLU A 110 9.65 -14.86 -10.39
CA GLU A 110 10.58 -14.66 -9.27
C GLU A 110 12.01 -14.92 -9.75
N ALA A 111 12.86 -13.92 -9.61
CA ALA A 111 14.29 -14.11 -9.70
C ALA A 111 14.94 -13.32 -8.57
N TYR A 112 15.15 -14.02 -7.45
CA TYR A 112 16.19 -13.72 -6.46
C TYR A 112 17.56 -13.76 -7.14
N VAL A 113 17.87 -12.77 -7.98
CA VAL A 113 19.22 -12.51 -8.46
C VAL A 113 19.67 -11.24 -7.76
N GLY A 114 20.01 -11.41 -6.49
CA GLY A 114 20.40 -10.29 -5.64
C GLY A 114 21.67 -9.58 -6.11
N PRO A 115 21.97 -8.38 -5.56
CA PRO A 115 23.12 -7.53 -5.90
C PRO A 115 24.49 -8.24 -5.96
N LEU A 116 24.60 -9.39 -5.28
CA LEU A 116 25.75 -10.29 -5.32
C LEU A 116 26.13 -10.73 -6.76
N HIS A 117 25.17 -10.89 -7.68
CA HIS A 117 25.47 -11.28 -9.06
C HIS A 117 26.11 -10.15 -9.87
N PHE A 118 25.69 -8.91 -9.64
CA PHE A 118 26.36 -7.73 -10.20
C PHE A 118 27.79 -7.58 -9.65
N TYR A 119 27.97 -7.86 -8.36
CA TYR A 119 29.28 -7.86 -7.69
C TYR A 119 30.24 -8.90 -8.29
N ILE A 120 29.83 -10.17 -8.38
CA ILE A 120 30.69 -11.24 -8.93
C ILE A 120 31.02 -10.96 -10.40
N THR A 121 30.08 -10.40 -11.16
CA THR A 121 30.29 -10.05 -12.57
C THR A 121 31.24 -8.88 -12.77
N ALA A 122 31.11 -7.80 -12.00
CA ALA A 122 32.01 -6.66 -12.08
C ALA A 122 33.45 -7.06 -11.73
N VAL A 123 33.63 -7.88 -10.69
CA VAL A 123 34.94 -8.44 -10.29
C VAL A 123 35.50 -9.35 -11.38
N ALA A 124 34.69 -10.23 -11.96
CA ALA A 124 35.10 -11.14 -13.02
C ALA A 124 35.54 -10.40 -14.29
N LEU A 125 34.76 -9.41 -14.72
CA LEU A 125 35.05 -8.59 -15.90
C LEU A 125 36.28 -7.71 -15.71
N ALA A 126 36.45 -7.13 -14.52
CA ALA A 126 37.67 -6.41 -14.13
C ALA A 126 38.92 -7.30 -14.21
N TYR A 127 38.81 -8.55 -13.75
CA TYR A 127 39.92 -9.51 -13.78
C TYR A 127 40.24 -9.97 -15.20
N LEU A 128 39.23 -10.20 -16.05
CA LEU A 128 39.40 -10.56 -17.46
C LEU A 128 40.02 -9.42 -18.28
N TRP A 129 39.69 -8.16 -17.99
CA TRP A 129 40.32 -7.00 -18.63
C TRP A 129 41.80 -6.83 -18.24
N LEU A 130 42.13 -7.01 -16.96
CA LEU A 130 43.52 -6.98 -16.48
C LEU A 130 44.39 -8.04 -17.16
N ILE A 131 43.82 -9.20 -17.45
CA ILE A 131 44.45 -10.30 -18.18
C ILE A 131 44.62 -9.97 -19.69
N ALA A 132 43.64 -9.32 -20.31
CA ALA A 132 43.65 -8.98 -21.74
C ALA A 132 44.64 -7.86 -22.12
N ARG A 133 45.10 -7.07 -21.14
CA ARG A 133 45.93 -5.84 -21.29
C ARG A 133 47.22 -5.98 -22.13
N ASN A 134 47.70 -7.19 -22.40
CA ASN A 134 49.00 -7.37 -23.05
C ASN A 134 49.01 -7.22 -24.59
N ARG A 135 47.89 -6.94 -25.28
CA ARG A 135 47.89 -6.86 -26.75
C ARG A 135 46.95 -5.81 -27.37
N ARG A 136 47.22 -4.52 -27.14
CA ARG A 136 46.66 -3.31 -27.80
C ARG A 136 45.96 -3.56 -29.16
N LYS A 137 44.74 -4.12 -29.17
CA LYS A 137 43.92 -4.36 -30.37
C LYS A 137 42.59 -3.61 -30.26
N PRO A 138 41.93 -3.26 -31.39
CA PRO A 138 40.64 -2.57 -31.41
C PRO A 138 39.57 -3.22 -30.51
N LEU A 139 39.61 -4.55 -30.40
CA LEU A 139 38.67 -5.32 -29.58
C LEU A 139 38.90 -5.16 -28.06
N ASP A 140 40.11 -4.85 -27.62
CA ASP A 140 40.40 -4.57 -26.20
C ASP A 140 39.75 -3.26 -25.75
N TYR A 141 39.61 -2.31 -26.69
CA TYR A 141 38.88 -1.06 -26.46
C TYR A 141 37.37 -1.31 -26.39
N ALA A 142 36.84 -2.20 -27.23
CA ALA A 142 35.43 -2.61 -27.15
C ALA A 142 35.12 -3.35 -25.85
N LEU A 143 36.01 -4.24 -25.41
CA LEU A 143 35.89 -4.92 -24.11
C LEU A 143 36.01 -3.92 -22.96
N GLY A 144 36.93 -2.97 -23.04
CA GLY A 144 37.04 -1.86 -22.08
C GLY A 144 35.76 -1.02 -22.00
N ALA A 145 35.17 -0.66 -23.15
CA ALA A 145 33.91 0.08 -23.20
C ALA A 145 32.73 -0.73 -22.61
N PHE A 146 32.67 -2.04 -22.88
CA PHE A 146 31.67 -2.93 -22.32
C PHE A 146 31.80 -3.04 -20.79
N VAL A 147 33.02 -3.16 -20.27
CA VAL A 147 33.30 -3.14 -18.83
C VAL A 147 32.86 -1.80 -18.23
N GLN A 148 33.19 -0.67 -18.87
CA GLN A 148 32.77 0.66 -18.41
C GLN A 148 31.24 0.82 -18.40
N ALA A 149 30.53 0.29 -19.39
CA ALA A 149 29.06 0.29 -19.40
C ALA A 149 28.48 -0.53 -18.23
N GLY A 150 29.08 -1.68 -17.90
CA GLY A 150 28.70 -2.48 -16.72
C GLY A 150 28.97 -1.75 -15.39
N LEU A 151 30.09 -1.03 -15.28
CA LEU A 151 30.39 -0.21 -14.10
C LEU A 151 29.42 0.96 -13.96
N LEU A 152 29.08 1.64 -15.06
CA LEU A 152 28.10 2.73 -15.08
C LEU A 152 26.69 2.26 -14.71
N ALA A 153 26.27 1.09 -15.20
CA ALA A 153 25.02 0.46 -14.77
C ALA A 153 25.03 0.16 -13.27
N GLY A 154 26.16 -0.33 -12.74
CA GLY A 154 26.35 -0.53 -11.30
C GLY A 154 26.23 0.76 -10.48
N TYR A 155 26.78 1.87 -10.96
CA TYR A 155 26.60 3.19 -10.32
C TYR A 155 25.15 3.65 -10.35
N ALA A 156 24.45 3.49 -11.48
CA ALA A 156 23.06 3.90 -11.60
C ALA A 156 22.18 3.16 -10.59
N VAL A 157 22.40 1.84 -10.44
CA VAL A 157 21.73 1.03 -9.41
C VAL A 157 22.12 1.49 -8.00
N GLY A 158 23.41 1.75 -7.75
CA GLY A 158 23.88 2.23 -6.45
C GLY A 158 23.24 3.56 -6.04
N VAL A 159 23.15 4.52 -6.97
CA VAL A 159 22.51 5.82 -6.77
C VAL A 159 21.00 5.67 -6.59
N TYR A 160 20.35 4.83 -7.38
CA TYR A 160 18.92 4.55 -7.23
C TYR A 160 18.61 4.04 -5.83
N ARG A 161 19.36 3.05 -5.33
CA ARG A 161 19.18 2.51 -3.98
C ARG A 161 19.44 3.52 -2.88
N LEU A 162 20.47 4.34 -3.05
CA LEU A 162 20.79 5.46 -2.15
C LEU A 162 19.63 6.46 -2.00
N LEU A 163 18.86 6.68 -3.07
CA LEU A 163 17.80 7.68 -3.11
C LEU A 163 16.42 7.12 -2.76
N ASN A 164 16.18 5.83 -2.99
CA ASN A 164 14.84 5.25 -2.94
C ASN A 164 14.68 4.09 -1.95
N GLU A 165 15.75 3.56 -1.35
CA GLU A 165 15.67 2.49 -0.34
C GLU A 165 16.08 3.00 1.05
N PRO A 166 15.47 2.50 2.15
CA PRO A 166 15.83 2.89 3.51
C PRO A 166 17.28 2.49 3.84
N PHE A 167 17.90 3.10 4.86
CA PHE A 167 19.27 2.75 5.27
C PHE A 167 19.26 1.81 6.48
N SER A 168 19.67 0.55 6.31
CA SER A 168 19.79 -0.42 7.42
C SER A 168 21.18 -1.04 7.50
N LEU A 169 21.78 -0.98 8.70
CA LEU A 169 23.07 -1.61 9.00
C LEU A 169 22.97 -3.13 9.23
N THR A 170 21.75 -3.64 9.44
CA THR A 170 21.49 -5.06 9.70
C THR A 170 20.98 -5.79 8.47
N ASP A 171 20.44 -5.07 7.48
CA ASP A 171 20.05 -5.62 6.19
C ASP A 171 20.98 -5.12 5.06
N PRO A 172 21.87 -5.98 4.53
CA PRO A 172 22.84 -5.61 3.49
C PRO A 172 22.20 -5.37 2.12
N THR A 173 20.88 -5.50 1.97
CA THR A 173 20.16 -5.29 0.71
C THR A 173 19.54 -3.89 0.57
N THR A 174 19.71 -3.03 1.58
CA THR A 174 19.10 -1.69 1.68
C THR A 174 20.00 -0.58 1.09
N GLY A 175 19.64 0.70 1.27
CA GLY A 175 20.39 1.87 0.76
C GLY A 175 21.87 1.93 1.18
N ILE A 176 22.26 1.23 2.27
CA ILE A 176 23.67 1.06 2.65
C ILE A 176 24.46 0.28 1.59
N SER A 177 23.83 -0.69 0.92
CA SER A 177 24.43 -1.35 -0.23
C SER A 177 24.78 -0.34 -1.33
N GLY A 178 23.91 0.64 -1.58
CA GLY A 178 24.15 1.76 -2.50
C GLY A 178 25.39 2.59 -2.14
N LEU A 179 25.60 2.91 -0.85
CA LEU A 179 26.82 3.59 -0.36
C LEU A 179 28.08 2.75 -0.60
N VAL A 180 28.02 1.47 -0.25
CA VAL A 180 29.15 0.54 -0.44
C VAL A 180 29.48 0.40 -1.92
N PHE A 181 28.47 0.29 -2.79
CA PHE A 181 28.65 0.27 -4.23
C PHE A 181 29.31 1.56 -4.71
N PHE A 182 28.77 2.72 -4.35
CA PHE A 182 29.28 4.02 -4.79
C PHE A 182 30.76 4.22 -4.39
N ALA A 183 31.11 3.89 -3.15
CA ALA A 183 32.48 3.99 -2.66
C ALA A 183 33.43 3.02 -3.39
N TRP A 184 33.01 1.77 -3.59
CA TRP A 184 33.85 0.73 -4.19
C TRP A 184 34.07 0.95 -5.70
N PHE A 185 33.00 1.31 -6.43
CA PHE A 185 33.11 1.72 -7.84
C PHE A 185 33.96 2.99 -7.99
N GLY A 186 33.87 3.93 -7.04
CA GLY A 186 34.69 5.15 -6.99
C GLY A 186 36.18 4.84 -6.86
N VAL A 187 36.54 3.95 -5.93
CA VAL A 187 37.93 3.47 -5.77
C VAL A 187 38.44 2.79 -7.03
N TYR A 188 37.62 1.97 -7.68
CA TYR A 188 37.99 1.27 -8.91
C TYR A 188 38.20 2.23 -10.10
N ASN A 189 37.34 3.23 -10.25
CA ASN A 189 37.49 4.27 -11.28
C ASN A 189 38.71 5.15 -11.05
N LEU A 190 39.02 5.47 -9.79
CA LEU A 190 40.22 6.20 -9.43
C LEU A 190 41.50 5.40 -9.75
N ASP A 191 41.48 4.08 -9.52
CA ASP A 191 42.60 3.19 -9.87
C ASP A 191 42.77 3.07 -11.41
N LEU A 192 41.65 2.96 -12.15
CA LEU A 192 41.62 2.98 -13.61
C LEU A 192 42.17 4.30 -14.19
N TYR A 193 41.73 5.44 -13.63
CA TYR A 193 42.19 6.77 -14.02
C TYR A 193 43.69 6.93 -13.81
N ARG A 194 44.20 6.56 -12.62
CA ARG A 194 45.63 6.62 -12.27
C ARG A 194 46.52 5.74 -13.15
N ARG A 195 45.98 4.65 -13.72
CA ARG A 195 46.76 3.63 -14.46
C ARG A 195 46.58 3.69 -15.99
N SER A 196 45.79 4.64 -16.51
CA SER A 196 45.59 4.86 -17.94
C SER A 196 46.75 5.67 -18.56
N PRO A 197 47.30 5.29 -19.72
CA PRO A 197 48.44 5.99 -20.34
C PRO A 197 48.05 7.22 -21.17
N MET A 198 46.74 7.52 -21.29
CA MET A 198 46.29 8.76 -21.92
C MET A 198 46.25 9.85 -20.86
N ARG A 199 47.11 10.87 -21.01
CA ARG A 199 46.70 12.22 -20.62
C ARG A 199 45.49 12.55 -21.50
N LEU A 200 44.28 12.22 -21.03
CA LEU A 200 43.06 12.85 -21.48
C LEU A 200 43.24 14.34 -21.16
N ALA A 201 43.78 15.07 -22.12
CA ALA A 201 43.80 16.51 -22.10
C ALA A 201 42.33 16.94 -22.05
N SER A 202 41.97 17.57 -20.93
CA SER A 202 40.94 18.60 -20.86
C SER A 202 39.64 18.30 -21.61
N ILE A 203 38.72 17.59 -20.95
CA ILE A 203 37.36 18.04 -20.64
C ILE A 203 36.82 17.08 -19.58
N GLY A 204 36.57 17.58 -18.37
CA GLY A 204 35.41 17.11 -17.63
C GLY A 204 35.60 16.56 -16.22
N ALA A 205 36.78 16.18 -15.72
CA ALA A 205 36.88 15.67 -14.33
C ALA A 205 36.51 16.73 -13.26
N PRO A 206 36.90 18.02 -13.37
CA PRO A 206 36.40 19.06 -12.48
C PRO A 206 35.00 19.56 -12.85
N ALA A 207 34.58 19.45 -14.12
CA ALA A 207 33.24 19.86 -14.55
C ALA A 207 32.17 18.87 -14.06
N LEU A 208 32.42 17.56 -14.10
CA LEU A 208 31.52 16.54 -13.57
C LEU A 208 31.46 16.60 -12.03
N ALA A 209 32.59 16.83 -11.36
CA ALA A 209 32.62 17.03 -9.91
C ALA A 209 31.91 18.32 -9.49
N ALA A 210 32.03 19.41 -10.27
CA ALA A 210 31.31 20.65 -10.00
C ALA A 210 29.80 20.54 -10.30
N THR A 211 29.39 19.79 -11.33
CA THR A 211 27.97 19.50 -11.60
C THR A 211 27.38 18.57 -10.54
N LEU A 212 28.14 17.59 -10.03
CA LEU A 212 27.71 16.68 -8.97
C LEU A 212 27.70 17.32 -7.58
N VAL A 213 28.61 18.26 -7.29
CA VAL A 213 28.54 19.08 -6.07
C VAL A 213 27.42 20.13 -6.17
N ALA A 214 27.14 20.69 -7.35
CA ALA A 214 25.98 21.56 -7.56
C ALA A 214 24.63 20.81 -7.43
N LEU A 215 24.60 19.50 -7.72
CA LEU A 215 23.44 18.62 -7.47
C LEU A 215 23.37 18.13 -6.01
N ALA A 216 24.50 18.02 -5.31
CA ALA A 216 24.55 17.67 -3.88
C ALA A 216 24.38 18.89 -2.93
N VAL A 217 24.53 20.11 -3.45
CA VAL A 217 24.40 21.38 -2.72
C VAL A 217 23.24 22.25 -3.26
N ALA A 218 22.44 21.72 -4.19
CA ALA A 218 21.06 22.19 -4.33
C ALA A 218 20.41 22.09 -2.94
N PRO A 219 19.81 23.17 -2.43
CA PRO A 219 19.70 23.31 -1.01
C PRO A 219 18.86 22.16 -0.44
N LEU A 220 19.42 21.54 0.61
CA LEU A 220 18.72 20.89 1.71
C LEU A 220 17.59 21.76 2.35
N ALA A 221 17.22 22.88 1.73
CA ALA A 221 16.04 23.68 2.02
C ALA A 221 14.75 23.12 1.36
N GLY A 222 14.80 21.96 0.70
CA GLY A 222 13.62 21.26 0.17
C GLY A 222 13.04 20.18 1.09
N GLN A 223 13.70 19.85 2.22
CA GLN A 223 13.21 18.89 3.21
C GLN A 223 12.66 19.55 4.49
N GLY A 224 12.42 20.86 4.46
CA GLY A 224 11.34 21.41 5.27
C GLY A 224 10.06 21.13 4.51
N GLY A 225 9.14 20.35 5.09
CA GLY A 225 7.80 20.20 4.55
C GLY A 225 7.25 21.58 4.22
N ALA A 226 7.29 21.93 2.94
CA ALA A 226 6.58 23.08 2.45
C ALA A 226 5.12 22.71 2.67
N SER A 227 4.53 23.28 3.71
CA SER A 227 3.11 23.59 3.78
C SER A 227 2.78 24.45 2.54
N GLY A 228 2.80 23.85 1.35
CA GLY A 228 2.09 24.38 0.21
C GLY A 228 0.65 24.48 0.67
N ALA A 229 0.06 25.68 0.57
CA ALA A 229 -1.35 25.86 0.90
C ALA A 229 -2.14 24.74 0.23
N ALA A 230 -3.01 24.06 0.99
CA ALA A 230 -3.87 23.02 0.46
C ALA A 230 -4.54 23.55 -0.82
N PRO A 231 -4.70 22.72 -1.88
CA PRO A 231 -5.29 23.17 -3.12
C PRO A 231 -6.62 23.86 -2.82
N GLN A 232 -6.97 24.91 -3.57
CA GLN A 232 -8.23 25.62 -3.39
C GLN A 232 -9.16 25.35 -4.56
N THR A 233 -10.45 25.30 -4.26
CA THR A 233 -11.52 25.30 -5.25
C THR A 233 -11.54 26.62 -6.04
N PRO A 234 -12.20 26.69 -7.21
CA PRO A 234 -12.32 27.94 -7.97
C PRO A 234 -12.94 29.13 -7.22
N TRP A 235 -13.70 28.87 -6.14
CA TRP A 235 -14.32 29.88 -5.28
C TRP A 235 -13.54 30.14 -3.98
N GLY A 236 -12.40 29.49 -3.76
CA GLY A 236 -11.45 29.81 -2.69
C GLY A 236 -11.50 28.92 -1.45
N ASP A 237 -12.46 27.99 -1.34
CA ASP A 237 -12.47 27.00 -0.26
C ASP A 237 -11.30 26.02 -0.40
N PRO A 238 -10.78 25.43 0.69
CA PRO A 238 -9.88 24.28 0.61
C PRO A 238 -10.52 23.12 -0.17
N ASP A 239 -9.73 22.51 -1.05
CA ASP A 239 -10.14 21.44 -1.96
C ASP A 239 -9.84 20.06 -1.37
N LEU A 240 -10.92 19.40 -0.95
CA LEU A 240 -10.98 18.03 -0.44
C LEU A 240 -11.51 17.06 -1.50
N GLN A 241 -11.77 17.50 -2.73
CA GLN A 241 -12.37 16.63 -3.75
C GLN A 241 -11.46 15.46 -4.10
N GLY A 242 -12.09 14.31 -4.30
CA GLY A 242 -11.42 13.05 -4.64
C GLY A 242 -12.14 11.84 -4.08
N VAL A 243 -11.61 10.67 -4.41
CA VAL A 243 -11.94 9.40 -3.76
C VAL A 243 -10.91 9.15 -2.68
N TRP A 244 -11.37 8.80 -1.49
CA TRP A 244 -10.55 8.62 -0.30
C TRP A 244 -10.86 7.27 0.35
N GLU A 245 -9.83 6.46 0.54
CA GLU A 245 -9.88 5.15 1.16
C GLU A 245 -9.44 5.26 2.63
N TYR A 246 -10.22 4.72 3.55
CA TYR A 246 -9.94 4.81 5.00
C TYR A 246 -9.73 3.43 5.65
N TRP A 247 -9.20 2.47 4.91
CA TRP A 247 -8.91 1.14 5.43
C TRP A 247 -7.58 1.09 6.22
N THR A 248 -7.53 0.30 7.31
CA THR A 248 -6.30 0.03 8.09
C THR A 248 -6.47 -1.17 9.04
N PHE A 249 -5.36 -1.84 9.40
CA PHE A 249 -5.29 -2.80 10.52
C PHE A 249 -5.10 -2.18 11.89
N THR A 250 -4.96 -0.86 11.97
CA THR A 250 -4.86 -0.18 13.26
C THR A 250 -6.09 -0.49 14.11
N PRO A 251 -5.92 -1.04 15.33
CA PRO A 251 -7.04 -1.44 16.14
C PRO A 251 -7.85 -0.21 16.57
N LEU A 252 -9.17 -0.37 16.73
CA LEU A 252 -10.02 0.72 17.22
C LEU A 252 -9.56 1.19 18.61
N GLU A 253 -9.40 0.26 19.54
CA GLU A 253 -8.94 0.51 20.90
C GLU A 253 -7.48 0.11 21.09
N LYS A 254 -6.76 0.86 21.94
CA LYS A 254 -5.33 0.62 22.24
C LYS A 254 -5.15 -0.72 22.94
N PRO A 255 -4.49 -1.72 22.33
CA PRO A 255 -4.25 -3.01 22.96
C PRO A 255 -3.55 -2.88 24.31
N ALA A 256 -3.79 -3.81 25.23
CA ALA A 256 -3.24 -3.73 26.58
C ALA A 256 -1.70 -3.77 26.58
N GLU A 257 -1.10 -4.45 25.61
CA GLU A 257 0.34 -4.56 25.43
C GLU A 257 0.98 -3.22 24.99
N LEU A 258 0.19 -2.30 24.46
CA LEU A 258 0.60 -0.97 24.02
C LEU A 258 0.19 0.13 25.01
N ALA A 259 -0.24 -0.24 26.23
CA ALA A 259 -0.61 0.73 27.25
C ALA A 259 0.54 1.72 27.54
N GLY A 260 0.22 3.01 27.58
CA GLY A 260 1.20 4.09 27.79
C GLY A 260 2.09 4.41 26.58
N ARG A 261 1.92 3.72 25.44
CA ARG A 261 2.52 4.11 24.17
C ARG A 261 1.62 5.12 23.47
N ASP A 262 2.21 6.21 22.98
CA ASP A 262 1.50 7.23 22.18
C ASP A 262 1.85 7.12 20.70
N VAL A 263 3.07 6.66 20.38
CA VAL A 263 3.57 6.48 19.02
C VAL A 263 4.33 5.16 18.94
N LEU A 264 4.16 4.46 17.83
CA LEU A 264 4.87 3.27 17.42
C LEU A 264 5.92 3.62 16.37
N THR A 265 7.00 2.85 16.28
CA THR A 265 7.87 2.94 15.10
C THR A 265 7.16 2.35 13.88
N GLU A 266 7.63 2.69 12.68
CA GLU A 266 7.10 2.12 11.44
C GLU A 266 7.24 0.59 11.42
N GLU A 267 8.34 0.06 11.96
CA GLU A 267 8.56 -1.38 12.09
C GLU A 267 7.56 -2.03 13.06
N GLU A 268 7.31 -1.40 14.22
CA GLU A 268 6.32 -1.89 15.18
C GLU A 268 4.91 -1.93 14.57
N ALA A 269 4.53 -0.87 13.85
CA ALA A 269 3.25 -0.78 13.15
C ALA A 269 3.14 -1.86 12.06
N ALA A 270 4.18 -2.04 11.25
CA ALA A 270 4.22 -3.07 10.21
C ALA A 270 4.10 -4.48 10.78
N VAL A 271 4.78 -4.78 11.89
CA VAL A 271 4.68 -6.09 12.57
C VAL A 271 3.25 -6.33 13.08
N ILE A 272 2.60 -5.32 13.67
CA ILE A 272 1.21 -5.42 14.10
C ILE A 272 0.29 -5.68 12.90
N ALA A 273 0.47 -4.93 11.82
CA ALA A 273 -0.34 -5.09 10.61
C ALA A 273 -0.19 -6.48 10.00
N GLN A 274 1.04 -6.99 9.87
CA GLN A 274 1.33 -8.33 9.37
C GLN A 274 0.71 -9.41 10.25
N ARG A 275 0.84 -9.30 11.58
CA ARG A 275 0.25 -10.25 12.52
C ARG A 275 -1.28 -10.27 12.38
N LEU A 276 -1.92 -9.11 12.42
CA LEU A 276 -3.39 -9.01 12.33
C LEU A 276 -3.90 -9.45 10.95
N SER A 277 -3.13 -9.20 9.88
CA SER A 277 -3.43 -9.72 8.54
C SER A 277 -3.34 -11.24 8.49
N ALA A 278 -2.26 -11.83 9.02
CA ALA A 278 -2.11 -13.28 9.08
C ALA A 278 -3.20 -13.95 9.95
N GLU A 279 -3.56 -13.34 11.09
CA GLU A 279 -4.68 -13.79 11.92
C GLU A 279 -6.03 -13.68 11.22
N ALA A 280 -6.23 -12.69 10.35
CA ALA A 280 -7.43 -12.58 9.55
C ALA A 280 -7.49 -13.66 8.45
N VAL A 281 -6.42 -13.81 7.67
CA VAL A 281 -6.32 -14.81 6.60
C VAL A 281 -6.38 -16.24 7.14
N GLY A 282 -5.76 -16.53 8.28
CA GLY A 282 -5.81 -17.85 8.92
C GLY A 282 -7.23 -18.30 9.32
N ARG A 283 -8.22 -17.39 9.35
CA ARG A 283 -9.63 -17.75 9.57
C ARG A 283 -10.27 -18.38 8.36
N ASP A 284 -9.72 -18.19 7.17
CA ASP A 284 -10.24 -18.83 5.95
C ASP A 284 -10.13 -20.36 6.03
N ASP A 285 -9.19 -20.87 6.84
CA ASP A 285 -9.00 -22.30 7.10
C ASP A 285 -9.92 -22.84 8.22
N THR A 286 -10.64 -21.96 8.93
CA THR A 286 -11.53 -22.38 10.02
C THR A 286 -12.89 -22.79 9.48
N ARG A 287 -13.30 -24.03 9.80
CA ARG A 287 -14.65 -24.49 9.45
C ARG A 287 -15.67 -23.65 10.24
N PRO A 288 -16.68 -23.06 9.58
CA PRO A 288 -17.73 -22.35 10.30
C PRO A 288 -18.50 -23.30 11.24
N PRO A 289 -19.06 -22.79 12.34
CA PRO A 289 -19.95 -23.56 13.21
C PRO A 289 -21.07 -24.25 12.43
N GLU A 290 -21.58 -25.36 12.97
CA GLU A 290 -22.70 -26.07 12.36
C GLU A 290 -23.92 -25.15 12.23
N GLY A 291 -24.50 -25.07 11.02
CA GLY A 291 -25.60 -24.16 10.72
C GLY A 291 -25.19 -22.77 10.21
N GLU A 292 -23.90 -22.42 10.25
CA GLU A 292 -23.39 -21.15 9.73
C GLU A 292 -22.74 -21.29 8.35
N THR A 293 -22.93 -20.30 7.48
CA THR A 293 -22.31 -20.27 6.14
C THR A 293 -20.86 -19.78 6.14
N GLY A 294 -20.37 -19.28 7.28
CA GLY A 294 -19.07 -18.61 7.38
C GLY A 294 -19.07 -17.20 6.78
N GLY A 295 -17.90 -16.56 6.85
CA GLY A 295 -17.66 -15.25 6.26
C GLY A 295 -17.06 -15.33 4.86
N TYR A 296 -16.91 -14.18 4.22
CA TYR A 296 -16.12 -14.08 2.99
C TYR A 296 -14.67 -14.51 3.22
N ASN A 297 -14.05 -15.08 2.18
CA ASN A 297 -12.63 -15.38 2.19
C ASN A 297 -11.83 -14.07 2.37
N GLN A 298 -11.11 -13.95 3.49
CA GLN A 298 -10.39 -12.75 3.88
C GLN A 298 -9.25 -12.44 2.93
N SER A 299 -8.57 -13.45 2.38
CA SER A 299 -7.47 -13.27 1.43
C SER A 299 -7.90 -12.64 0.09
N PHE A 300 -9.16 -12.80 -0.31
CA PHE A 300 -9.66 -12.33 -1.61
C PHE A 300 -10.64 -11.15 -1.52
N TRP A 301 -11.60 -11.19 -0.59
CA TRP A 301 -12.76 -10.29 -0.59
C TRP A 301 -12.63 -9.10 0.36
N THR A 302 -11.54 -8.99 1.11
CA THR A 302 -11.38 -7.94 2.10
C THR A 302 -10.13 -7.14 1.83
N GLU A 303 -10.17 -5.85 2.13
CA GLU A 303 -9.00 -4.94 1.99
C GLU A 303 -7.86 -5.30 2.96
N ARG A 304 -8.09 -6.32 3.82
CA ARG A 304 -7.14 -6.94 4.75
C ARG A 304 -5.92 -7.59 4.09
N SER A 305 -5.89 -7.72 2.77
CA SER A 305 -4.73 -8.21 2.03
C SER A 305 -3.55 -7.24 2.02
N ARG A 306 -3.76 -5.94 2.27
CA ARG A 306 -2.71 -4.90 2.14
C ARG A 306 -1.76 -4.78 3.34
N ALA A 307 -2.09 -5.40 4.49
CA ALA A 307 -1.25 -5.44 5.70
C ALA A 307 -0.66 -4.08 6.16
N GLU A 308 -1.48 -3.01 6.18
CA GLU A 308 -1.05 -1.67 6.61
C GLU A 308 -1.64 -1.28 7.98
N ALA A 309 -0.82 -0.71 8.86
CA ALA A 309 -1.25 -0.08 10.11
C ALA A 309 -0.51 1.24 10.34
N LEU A 310 -1.12 2.09 11.14
CA LEU A 310 -0.61 3.42 11.46
C LEU A 310 0.43 3.33 12.59
N THR A 311 1.28 4.34 12.68
CA THR A 311 2.18 4.53 13.83
C THR A 311 1.44 4.98 15.09
N GLN A 312 0.17 5.36 14.99
CA GLN A 312 -0.70 5.47 16.17
C GLN A 312 -1.16 4.08 16.62
N PRO A 313 -1.08 3.76 17.93
CA PRO A 313 -1.37 2.42 18.44
C PRO A 313 -2.87 2.07 18.44
N SER A 314 -3.75 3.04 18.20
CA SER A 314 -5.20 2.87 18.10
C SER A 314 -5.84 3.97 17.26
N LEU A 315 -7.06 3.73 16.77
CA LEU A 315 -7.89 4.75 16.13
C LEU A 315 -8.48 5.73 17.15
N LEU A 316 -8.84 5.27 18.35
CA LEU A 316 -9.25 6.15 19.43
C LEU A 316 -8.02 6.86 20.01
N VAL A 317 -8.07 8.19 20.02
CA VAL A 317 -6.99 9.08 20.46
C VAL A 317 -7.37 9.91 21.69
N ASP A 318 -8.67 10.16 21.90
CA ASP A 318 -9.21 10.66 23.15
C ASP A 318 -10.35 9.71 23.56
N PRO A 319 -10.33 9.16 24.77
CA PRO A 319 -9.39 9.41 25.84
C PRO A 319 -7.96 8.91 25.57
N PRO A 320 -6.91 9.43 26.26
CA PRO A 320 -5.51 9.09 25.99
C PRO A 320 -5.15 7.60 26.18
N ASP A 321 -5.96 6.89 26.96
CA ASP A 321 -5.86 5.43 27.10
C ASP A 321 -6.26 4.68 25.82
N GLY A 322 -6.85 5.36 24.84
CA GLY A 322 -7.31 4.82 23.57
C GLY A 322 -8.45 3.81 23.75
N ARG A 323 -9.26 3.94 24.81
CA ARG A 323 -10.38 3.04 25.12
C ARG A 323 -11.72 3.74 24.99
N ILE A 324 -12.74 2.97 24.64
CA ILE A 324 -14.12 3.47 24.69
C ILE A 324 -14.45 3.81 26.15
N PRO A 325 -14.93 5.04 26.44
CA PRO A 325 -15.29 5.43 27.79
C PRO A 325 -16.34 4.49 28.42
N PRO A 326 -16.33 4.33 29.75
CA PRO A 326 -17.39 3.64 30.45
C PRO A 326 -18.77 4.20 30.09
N ARG A 327 -19.75 3.31 29.97
CA ARG A 327 -21.15 3.71 29.77
C ARG A 327 -21.76 4.20 31.06
N THR A 328 -22.68 5.16 30.97
CA THR A 328 -23.46 5.60 32.13
C THR A 328 -24.30 4.45 32.71
N GLU A 329 -24.61 4.48 34.00
CA GLU A 329 -25.51 3.47 34.59
C GLU A 329 -26.89 3.46 33.92
N ALA A 330 -27.38 4.64 33.53
CA ALA A 330 -28.65 4.77 32.82
C ALA A 330 -28.59 4.03 31.48
N GLU A 331 -27.50 4.18 30.73
CA GLU A 331 -27.29 3.44 29.48
C GLU A 331 -27.12 1.94 29.71
N GLN A 332 -26.40 1.53 30.75
CA GLN A 332 -26.27 0.10 31.06
C GLN A 332 -27.64 -0.53 31.36
N ARG A 333 -28.49 0.16 32.12
CA ARG A 333 -29.88 -0.26 32.39
C ARG A 333 -30.72 -0.31 31.10
N ARG A 334 -30.64 0.72 30.25
CA ARG A 334 -31.33 0.72 28.94
C ARG A 334 -30.86 -0.42 28.05
N ALA A 335 -29.55 -0.65 27.93
CA ALA A 335 -28.99 -1.71 27.11
C ALA A 335 -29.36 -3.11 27.62
N ALA A 336 -29.47 -3.30 28.94
CA ALA A 336 -30.01 -4.54 29.53
C ALA A 336 -31.49 -4.71 29.20
N ALA A 337 -32.31 -3.67 29.43
CA ALA A 337 -33.73 -3.69 29.09
C ALA A 337 -33.97 -3.93 27.58
N HIS A 338 -33.18 -3.33 26.70
CA HIS A 338 -33.25 -3.56 25.25
C HIS A 338 -32.98 -5.02 24.87
N ARG A 339 -32.03 -5.68 25.55
CA ARG A 339 -31.75 -7.11 25.34
C ARG A 339 -32.87 -8.00 25.87
N ASP A 340 -33.38 -7.69 27.06
CA ASP A 340 -34.36 -8.54 27.75
C ASP A 340 -35.80 -8.35 27.21
N ALA A 341 -36.15 -7.14 26.76
CA ALA A 341 -37.47 -6.81 26.25
C ALA A 341 -37.65 -7.07 24.75
N GLY A 342 -36.58 -7.41 24.02
CA GLY A 342 -36.63 -7.61 22.56
C GLY A 342 -37.04 -6.36 21.79
N GLU A 343 -36.61 -5.18 22.24
CA GLU A 343 -37.01 -3.92 21.59
C GLU A 343 -36.45 -3.81 20.17
N ARG A 344 -37.39 -3.72 19.23
CA ARG A 344 -37.18 -3.65 17.78
C ARG A 344 -37.42 -2.22 17.27
N PRO A 345 -36.67 -1.74 16.27
CA PRO A 345 -35.59 -2.43 15.58
C PRO A 345 -34.27 -2.40 16.35
N VAL A 346 -33.45 -3.42 16.10
CA VAL A 346 -32.07 -3.42 16.60
C VAL A 346 -31.26 -2.31 15.94
N ARG A 347 -30.30 -1.76 16.69
CA ARG A 347 -29.43 -0.66 16.26
C ARG A 347 -28.06 -1.11 15.78
N LEU A 348 -27.80 -2.42 15.79
CA LEU A 348 -26.56 -3.02 15.30
C LEU A 348 -26.39 -2.73 13.81
N ARG A 349 -25.17 -2.40 13.39
CA ARG A 349 -24.87 -2.22 11.96
C ARG A 349 -24.94 -3.54 11.20
N ALA A 350 -24.44 -4.64 11.76
CA ALA A 350 -24.39 -5.95 11.10
C ALA A 350 -24.92 -7.09 11.98
N THR A 351 -25.28 -8.22 11.35
CA THR A 351 -25.68 -9.52 11.93
C THR A 351 -27.02 -9.55 12.69
N GLY A 352 -27.39 -8.47 13.40
CA GLY A 352 -28.61 -8.45 14.19
C GLY A 352 -28.56 -9.31 15.46
N VAL A 353 -29.73 -9.62 16.03
CA VAL A 353 -29.89 -10.41 17.27
C VAL A 353 -30.76 -11.66 17.11
N GLY A 354 -31.43 -11.83 15.96
CA GLY A 354 -32.38 -12.90 15.74
C GLY A 354 -32.93 -12.90 14.32
N SER A 355 -33.99 -13.67 14.12
CA SER A 355 -34.61 -13.88 12.80
C SER A 355 -36.14 -13.94 12.86
N ASP A 356 -36.79 -13.41 13.92
CA ASP A 356 -38.26 -13.40 13.99
C ASP A 356 -38.89 -12.40 13.04
N GLY A 357 -38.15 -11.33 12.73
CA GLY A 357 -38.57 -10.31 11.78
C GLY A 357 -37.38 -9.55 11.22
N PRO A 358 -37.61 -8.73 10.18
CA PRO A 358 -36.56 -7.91 9.58
C PRO A 358 -35.99 -6.89 10.58
N GLU A 359 -36.75 -6.49 11.60
CA GLU A 359 -36.28 -5.59 12.65
C GLU A 359 -35.27 -6.21 13.62
N ASP A 360 -35.12 -7.54 13.63
CA ASP A 360 -34.08 -8.24 14.40
C ASP A 360 -32.74 -8.23 13.68
N ARG A 361 -32.72 -7.81 12.41
CA ARG A 361 -31.55 -7.80 11.54
C ARG A 361 -30.82 -6.47 11.59
N GLY A 362 -29.51 -6.53 11.36
CA GLY A 362 -28.66 -5.34 11.38
C GLY A 362 -29.04 -4.32 10.31
N LEU A 363 -28.74 -3.04 10.53
CA LEU A 363 -29.09 -1.96 9.61
C LEU A 363 -28.52 -2.15 8.19
N ALA A 364 -27.32 -2.72 8.06
CA ALA A 364 -26.67 -2.97 6.77
C ALA A 364 -27.34 -4.12 6.01
N GLU A 365 -27.80 -5.17 6.69
CA GLU A 365 -28.53 -6.29 6.06
C GLU A 365 -29.89 -5.84 5.48
N ARG A 366 -30.42 -4.75 6.02
CA ARG A 366 -31.66 -4.10 5.59
C ARG A 366 -31.40 -2.94 4.61
N CYS A 367 -30.15 -2.70 4.24
CA CYS A 367 -29.73 -1.61 3.34
C CYS A 367 -30.16 -0.22 3.80
N ILE A 368 -30.20 0.02 5.10
CA ILE A 368 -30.60 1.33 5.67
C ILE A 368 -29.38 2.19 5.92
N VAL A 369 -28.37 1.63 6.59
CA VAL A 369 -27.09 2.29 6.83
C VAL A 369 -26.01 1.22 6.83
N GLY A 370 -24.92 1.42 6.07
CA GLY A 370 -23.84 0.44 5.92
C GLY A 370 -23.03 0.18 7.19
N PHE A 371 -22.15 -0.82 7.18
CA PHE A 371 -21.34 -1.16 8.36
C PHE A 371 -20.02 -0.38 8.47
N SER A 372 -19.48 0.12 7.35
CA SER A 372 -18.33 1.04 7.31
C SER A 372 -18.73 2.49 7.05
N THR A 373 -20.02 2.74 6.78
CA THR A 373 -20.57 4.07 6.48
C THR A 373 -20.64 4.93 7.73
N GLY A 374 -20.19 6.18 7.63
CA GLY A 374 -20.46 7.16 8.67
C GLY A 374 -21.84 7.79 8.56
N PRO A 375 -22.13 8.79 9.40
CA PRO A 375 -21.30 9.25 10.52
C PRO A 375 -21.23 8.35 11.78
N PRO A 376 -20.09 8.30 12.49
CA PRO A 376 -18.73 8.52 11.98
C PRO A 376 -18.28 7.32 11.12
N MET A 377 -17.39 7.56 10.16
CA MET A 377 -16.79 6.49 9.37
C MET A 377 -15.78 5.69 10.20
N LEU A 378 -15.84 4.37 10.09
CA LEU A 378 -14.89 3.45 10.71
C LEU A 378 -14.47 2.40 9.67
N PRO A 379 -13.21 1.95 9.69
CA PRO A 379 -12.75 0.89 8.81
C PRO A 379 -13.57 -0.40 9.01
N GLY A 380 -14.13 -0.90 7.92
CA GLY A 380 -14.79 -2.20 7.81
C GLY A 380 -13.97 -3.20 7.01
N GLY A 381 -14.56 -4.36 6.71
CA GLY A 381 -13.87 -5.43 5.98
C GLY A 381 -13.59 -5.12 4.51
N TYR A 382 -14.45 -4.32 3.87
CA TYR A 382 -14.35 -3.93 2.47
C TYR A 382 -15.19 -2.67 2.24
N ASN A 383 -15.03 -2.03 1.08
CA ASN A 383 -15.73 -0.80 0.66
C ASN A 383 -15.57 0.34 1.68
N ASN A 384 -14.30 0.67 1.94
CA ASN A 384 -13.89 1.75 2.84
C ASN A 384 -13.58 3.02 2.05
N ASN A 385 -14.42 3.35 1.08
CA ASN A 385 -14.20 4.47 0.18
C ASN A 385 -15.29 5.52 0.35
N ILE A 386 -14.89 6.79 0.34
CA ILE A 386 -15.77 7.92 0.14
C ILE A 386 -15.35 8.72 -1.08
N GLN A 387 -16.32 9.31 -1.77
CA GLN A 387 -16.06 10.35 -2.74
C GLN A 387 -16.57 11.69 -2.19
N ILE A 388 -15.69 12.68 -2.19
CA ILE A 388 -16.02 14.04 -1.78
C ILE A 388 -16.24 14.89 -3.02
N PHE A 389 -17.42 15.51 -3.10
CA PHE A 389 -17.75 16.53 -4.08
C PHE A 389 -17.89 17.87 -3.37
N GLN A 390 -17.46 18.95 -4.04
CA GLN A 390 -17.65 20.30 -3.53
C GLN A 390 -18.37 21.16 -4.55
N ALA A 391 -19.26 22.01 -4.05
CA ALA A 391 -19.87 23.10 -4.77
C ALA A 391 -19.83 24.33 -3.86
N GLU A 392 -20.00 25.53 -4.41
CA GLU A 392 -20.05 26.74 -3.59
C GLU A 392 -21.15 26.59 -2.52
N GLY A 393 -20.76 26.69 -1.25
CA GLY A 393 -21.65 26.54 -0.10
C GLY A 393 -22.06 25.11 0.28
N TYR A 394 -21.52 24.06 -0.36
CA TYR A 394 -21.84 22.66 -0.05
C TYR A 394 -20.64 21.71 -0.19
N VAL A 395 -20.56 20.74 0.72
CA VAL A 395 -19.73 19.54 0.58
C VAL A 395 -20.66 18.32 0.55
N VAL A 396 -20.42 17.38 -0.35
CA VAL A 396 -21.17 16.12 -0.43
C VAL A 396 -20.20 14.97 -0.20
N LEU A 397 -20.55 14.09 0.73
CA LEU A 397 -19.82 12.86 1.00
C LEU A 397 -20.68 11.70 0.48
N LEU A 398 -20.19 10.98 -0.51
CA LEU A 398 -20.79 9.76 -1.03
C LEU A 398 -19.97 8.58 -0.51
N ALA A 399 -20.53 7.77 0.38
CA ALA A 399 -19.90 6.53 0.82
C ALA A 399 -20.19 5.41 -0.20
N GLU A 400 -19.19 4.60 -0.52
CA GLU A 400 -19.36 3.46 -1.44
C GLU A 400 -20.38 2.46 -0.89
N MET A 401 -20.21 2.06 0.37
CA MET A 401 -21.11 1.09 1.00
C MET A 401 -22.54 1.66 1.13
N VAL A 402 -23.53 0.92 0.61
CA VAL A 402 -24.97 1.28 0.62
C VAL A 402 -25.31 2.56 -0.18
N HIS A 403 -24.31 3.28 -0.72
CA HIS A 403 -24.46 4.59 -1.39
C HIS A 403 -25.02 5.71 -0.52
N ASP A 404 -24.62 5.75 0.74
CA ASP A 404 -25.05 6.81 1.63
C ASP A 404 -24.51 8.17 1.14
N VAL A 405 -25.42 9.07 0.76
CA VAL A 405 -25.10 10.44 0.33
C VAL A 405 -25.42 11.41 1.45
N ARG A 406 -24.39 12.09 1.95
CA ARG A 406 -24.52 13.13 2.97
C ARG A 406 -24.17 14.49 2.41
N VAL A 407 -25.17 15.38 2.35
CA VAL A 407 -24.99 16.78 1.94
C VAL A 407 -24.73 17.64 3.18
N VAL A 408 -23.65 18.42 3.15
CA VAL A 408 -23.19 19.29 4.23
C VAL A 408 -23.24 20.75 3.75
N PRO A 409 -24.29 21.51 4.11
CA PRO A 409 -24.34 22.95 3.84
C PRO A 409 -23.30 23.72 4.65
N LEU A 410 -22.67 24.73 4.03
CA LEU A 410 -21.64 25.60 4.59
C LEU A 410 -22.11 27.04 4.83
N ASP A 411 -23.39 27.33 4.59
CA ASP A 411 -23.94 28.68 4.57
C ASP A 411 -24.46 29.19 5.93
N GLY A 412 -24.14 28.48 7.01
CA GLY A 412 -24.53 28.85 8.37
C GLY A 412 -26.02 28.68 8.69
N ARG A 413 -26.81 28.05 7.80
CA ARG A 413 -28.24 27.80 8.09
C ARG A 413 -28.42 26.92 9.33
N PRO A 414 -29.49 27.11 10.14
CA PRO A 414 -29.71 26.30 11.32
C PRO A 414 -29.93 24.82 10.98
N HIS A 415 -29.68 23.92 11.94
CA HIS A 415 -30.05 22.51 11.83
C HIS A 415 -31.56 22.34 11.66
N LEU A 416 -31.98 21.13 11.23
CA LEU A 416 -33.40 20.78 11.18
C LEU A 416 -34.06 20.93 12.57
N PRO A 417 -35.36 21.29 12.63
CA PRO A 417 -36.11 21.27 13.88
C PRO A 417 -35.98 19.93 14.62
N SER A 418 -35.92 19.94 15.95
CA SER A 418 -35.64 18.76 16.77
C SER A 418 -36.65 17.60 16.62
N GLY A 419 -37.85 17.86 16.09
CA GLY A 419 -38.84 16.85 15.76
C GLY A 419 -38.56 16.09 14.45
N ILE A 420 -37.68 16.60 13.59
CA ILE A 420 -37.28 15.94 12.34
C ILE A 420 -35.97 15.21 12.59
N ARG A 421 -36.01 13.88 12.49
CA ARG A 421 -34.87 12.98 12.72
C ARG A 421 -34.54 12.18 11.47
N GLN A 422 -33.25 12.02 11.19
CA GLN A 422 -32.73 11.36 9.98
C GLN A 422 -31.74 10.24 10.33
N TRP A 423 -31.56 9.28 9.42
CA TRP A 423 -30.62 8.15 9.61
C TRP A 423 -29.17 8.61 9.69
N LEU A 424 -28.77 9.57 8.85
CA LEU A 424 -27.42 10.16 8.83
C LEU A 424 -27.33 11.49 9.58
N GLY A 425 -28.41 11.89 10.27
CA GLY A 425 -28.52 13.18 10.96
C GLY A 425 -28.60 14.39 10.03
N SER A 426 -28.58 15.58 10.63
CA SER A 426 -28.55 16.88 9.95
C SER A 426 -27.17 17.49 10.12
N SER A 427 -26.35 17.49 9.07
CA SER A 427 -24.98 18.03 9.10
C SER A 427 -24.91 19.52 8.76
N ARG A 428 -24.01 20.27 9.40
CA ARG A 428 -23.64 21.65 9.07
C ARG A 428 -22.13 21.78 9.09
N GLY A 429 -21.57 22.36 8.03
CA GLY A 429 -20.14 22.52 7.87
C GLY A 429 -19.69 23.97 8.04
N ARG A 430 -18.43 24.14 8.43
CA ARG A 430 -17.70 25.41 8.39
C ARG A 430 -16.22 25.15 8.16
N TRP A 431 -15.51 26.14 7.64
CA TRP A 431 -14.05 26.09 7.51
C TRP A 431 -13.37 26.70 8.74
N GLU A 432 -12.44 25.96 9.32
CA GLU A 432 -11.49 26.44 10.34
C GLU A 432 -10.08 26.35 9.74
N GLY A 433 -9.62 27.43 9.10
CA GLY A 433 -8.39 27.39 8.30
C GLY A 433 -8.56 26.47 7.08
N SER A 434 -7.72 25.44 6.99
CA SER A 434 -7.79 24.40 5.94
C SER A 434 -8.65 23.19 6.32
N THR A 435 -9.26 23.18 7.51
CA THR A 435 -10.05 22.07 8.02
C THR A 435 -11.54 22.31 7.80
N LEU A 436 -12.23 21.36 7.17
CA LEU A 436 -13.69 21.32 7.19
C LEU A 436 -14.15 20.72 8.51
N VAL A 437 -14.92 21.47 9.29
CA VAL A 437 -15.55 21.01 10.52
C VAL A 437 -17.03 20.80 10.27
N VAL A 438 -17.51 19.58 10.49
CA VAL A 438 -18.90 19.18 10.29
C VAL A 438 -19.53 18.80 11.61
N GLU A 439 -20.54 19.54 12.04
CA GLU A 439 -21.36 19.20 13.19
C GLU A 439 -22.63 18.51 12.72
N THR A 440 -22.98 17.39 13.32
CA THR A 440 -24.17 16.60 12.97
C THR A 440 -24.99 16.28 14.22
N THR A 441 -26.29 16.55 14.13
CA THR A 441 -27.30 16.32 15.18
C THR A 441 -28.54 15.65 14.55
N ASN A 442 -29.67 15.60 15.27
CA ASN A 442 -30.97 15.14 14.74
C ASN A 442 -30.95 13.71 14.21
N PHE A 443 -30.12 12.84 14.78
CA PHE A 443 -30.17 11.42 14.43
C PHE A 443 -31.48 10.79 14.95
N THR A 444 -31.94 9.78 14.22
CA THR A 444 -33.05 8.92 14.64
C THR A 444 -32.67 8.07 15.85
N PRO A 445 -33.60 7.78 16.77
CA PRO A 445 -33.34 6.84 17.87
C PRO A 445 -33.20 5.37 17.41
N LYS A 446 -33.31 5.11 16.10
CA LYS A 446 -33.14 3.79 15.48
C LYS A 446 -31.68 3.48 15.11
N ILE A 447 -30.76 4.39 15.37
CA ILE A 447 -29.32 4.13 15.31
C ILE A 447 -28.70 4.24 16.71
N ALA A 448 -27.56 3.62 16.91
CA ALA A 448 -26.76 3.79 18.11
C ALA A 448 -25.93 5.09 18.04
N SER A 449 -25.52 5.61 19.18
CA SER A 449 -24.62 6.76 19.28
C SER A 449 -23.22 6.43 18.79
N PHE A 450 -22.78 5.19 19.03
CA PHE A 450 -21.55 4.64 18.47
C PHE A 450 -21.73 3.15 18.17
N SER A 451 -21.31 2.70 16.98
CA SER A 451 -21.51 1.31 16.55
C SER A 451 -20.30 0.70 15.84
N PRO A 452 -19.18 0.49 16.55
CA PRO A 452 -18.00 -0.14 15.97
C PRO A 452 -18.21 -1.64 15.74
N MET A 453 -17.41 -2.22 14.85
CA MET A 453 -17.19 -3.66 14.81
C MET A 453 -15.93 -3.99 15.62
N ALA A 454 -16.01 -5.01 16.47
CA ALA A 454 -14.86 -5.53 17.20
C ALA A 454 -14.81 -7.04 17.13
N PHE A 455 -13.61 -7.60 17.29
CA PHE A 455 -13.45 -9.04 17.42
C PHE A 455 -13.83 -9.47 18.84
N ASP A 456 -14.79 -10.38 18.93
CA ASP A 456 -15.22 -11.00 20.18
C ASP A 456 -14.48 -12.35 20.30
N SER A 457 -13.56 -12.42 21.26
CA SER A 457 -12.71 -13.60 21.48
C SER A 457 -13.46 -14.77 22.12
N GLU A 458 -14.54 -14.53 22.86
CA GLU A 458 -15.38 -15.59 23.44
C GLU A 458 -16.24 -16.25 22.37
N LEU A 459 -16.75 -15.44 21.43
CA LEU A 459 -17.56 -15.91 20.31
C LEU A 459 -16.74 -16.30 19.07
N GLY A 460 -15.42 -16.08 19.10
CA GLY A 460 -14.49 -16.38 18.01
C GLY A 460 -14.78 -15.63 16.72
N ARG A 461 -15.49 -14.50 16.75
CA ARG A 461 -15.96 -13.79 15.54
C ARG A 461 -16.02 -12.28 15.71
N PHE A 462 -15.98 -11.55 14.59
CA PHE A 462 -16.30 -10.13 14.61
C PHE A 462 -17.78 -9.93 14.89
N ARG A 463 -18.09 -9.01 15.80
CA ARG A 463 -19.46 -8.65 16.17
C ARG A 463 -19.63 -7.13 16.09
N SER A 464 -20.78 -6.71 15.55
CA SER A 464 -21.22 -5.33 15.64
C SER A 464 -21.58 -5.00 17.10
N MET A 465 -21.07 -3.90 17.61
CA MET A 465 -21.47 -3.33 18.89
C MET A 465 -22.38 -2.14 18.65
N ALA A 466 -23.28 -1.85 19.59
CA ALA A 466 -24.14 -0.68 19.57
C ALA A 466 -24.20 -0.09 20.97
N PHE A 467 -23.83 1.19 21.08
CA PHE A 467 -23.83 1.93 22.33
C PHE A 467 -24.77 3.12 22.21
N GLY A 468 -25.71 3.26 23.15
CA GLY A 468 -26.58 4.42 23.20
C GLY A 468 -27.70 4.41 22.17
N THR A 469 -28.32 5.58 22.08
CA THR A 469 -29.41 5.88 21.16
C THR A 469 -29.08 7.21 20.47
N GLY A 470 -29.12 7.24 19.14
CA GLY A 470 -28.62 8.39 18.37
C GLY A 470 -29.35 9.71 18.65
N ASP A 471 -30.53 9.70 19.26
CA ASP A 471 -31.31 10.92 19.48
C ASP A 471 -30.65 11.95 20.40
N SER A 472 -29.72 11.52 21.26
CA SER A 472 -28.84 12.38 22.07
C SER A 472 -27.42 12.54 21.52
N LEU A 473 -27.12 11.97 20.34
CA LEU A 473 -25.81 12.08 19.72
C LEU A 473 -25.58 13.48 19.13
N HIS A 474 -24.49 14.11 19.58
CA HIS A 474 -23.85 15.23 18.90
C HIS A 474 -22.51 14.75 18.36
N LEU A 475 -22.34 14.79 17.04
CA LEU A 475 -21.11 14.38 16.38
C LEU A 475 -20.42 15.59 15.78
N THR A 476 -19.12 15.68 16.01
CA THR A 476 -18.25 16.62 15.29
C THR A 476 -17.25 15.82 14.47
N GLU A 477 -17.15 16.10 13.19
CA GLU A 477 -16.15 15.51 12.29
C GLU A 477 -15.25 16.61 11.74
N ARG A 478 -13.96 16.31 11.55
CA ARG A 478 -12.96 17.22 10.99
C ARG A 478 -12.27 16.53 9.83
N PHE A 479 -12.19 17.21 8.70
CA PHE A 479 -11.50 16.74 7.49
C PHE A 479 -10.41 17.74 7.15
N THR A 480 -9.15 17.30 7.22
CA THR A 480 -7.98 18.15 6.98
C THR A 480 -7.09 17.50 5.94
N ARG A 481 -6.94 18.14 4.78
CA ARG A 481 -6.01 17.67 3.77
C ARG A 481 -4.59 18.04 4.18
N THR A 482 -3.80 17.05 4.58
CA THR A 482 -2.44 17.26 5.10
C THR A 482 -1.41 17.32 3.98
N ASP A 483 -1.67 16.62 2.87
CA ASP A 483 -0.83 16.62 1.67
C ASP A 483 -1.66 16.22 0.43
N ALA A 484 -0.98 15.97 -0.70
CA ALA A 484 -1.65 15.63 -1.96
C ALA A 484 -2.43 14.30 -1.89
N GLY A 485 -1.92 13.33 -1.13
CA GLY A 485 -2.41 11.96 -1.04
C GLY A 485 -3.15 11.63 0.26
N THR A 486 -3.16 12.54 1.25
CA THR A 486 -3.72 12.24 2.58
C THR A 486 -4.78 13.25 3.02
N LEU A 487 -5.93 12.73 3.43
CA LEU A 487 -7.00 13.44 4.11
C LEU A 487 -7.13 12.92 5.54
N GLU A 488 -6.69 13.70 6.53
CA GLU A 488 -6.87 13.33 7.93
C GLU A 488 -8.34 13.52 8.34
N TYR A 489 -8.95 12.44 8.82
CA TYR A 489 -10.32 12.41 9.31
C TYR A 489 -10.32 12.16 10.82
N GLU A 490 -10.95 13.07 11.55
CA GLU A 490 -11.17 12.97 12.99
C GLU A 490 -12.66 13.07 13.28
N PHE A 491 -13.14 12.33 14.27
CA PHE A 491 -14.51 12.43 14.74
C PHE A 491 -14.55 12.44 16.27
N THR A 492 -15.42 13.26 16.85
CA THR A 492 -15.70 13.33 18.27
C THR A 492 -17.17 13.04 18.54
N ILE A 493 -17.42 12.00 19.32
CA ILE A 493 -18.75 11.63 19.80
C ILE A 493 -18.98 12.30 21.15
N ASN A 494 -20.03 13.13 21.19
CA ASN A 494 -20.54 13.73 22.41
C ASN A 494 -21.97 13.23 22.66
N ASP A 495 -22.09 12.25 23.56
CA ASP A 495 -23.38 11.76 24.05
C ASP A 495 -23.27 11.43 25.54
N PRO A 496 -23.54 12.40 26.43
CA PRO A 496 -23.41 12.23 27.87
C PRO A 496 -24.50 11.33 28.46
N GLN A 497 -25.54 10.97 27.69
CA GLN A 497 -26.49 9.94 28.13
C GLN A 497 -25.93 8.54 27.97
N THR A 498 -24.96 8.35 27.07
CA THR A 498 -24.37 7.06 26.72
C THR A 498 -23.02 6.86 27.40
N PHE A 499 -22.11 7.82 27.27
CA PHE A 499 -20.73 7.73 27.74
C PHE A 499 -20.47 8.70 28.89
N THR A 500 -19.56 8.33 29.80
CA THR A 500 -19.17 9.19 30.93
C THR A 500 -18.31 10.40 30.53
N ARG A 501 -17.73 10.36 29.32
CA ARG A 501 -16.96 11.45 28.70
C ARG A 501 -17.06 11.32 27.18
N THR A 502 -16.67 12.37 26.46
CA THR A 502 -16.51 12.33 25.00
C THR A 502 -15.46 11.30 24.59
N LEU A 503 -15.54 10.84 23.35
CA LEU A 503 -14.49 10.05 22.72
C LEU A 503 -14.19 10.59 21.33
N THR A 504 -12.94 10.55 20.93
CA THR A 504 -12.44 11.01 19.63
C THR A 504 -11.64 9.90 18.96
N GLY A 505 -11.98 9.62 17.70
CA GLY A 505 -11.20 8.76 16.82
C GLY A 505 -10.57 9.54 15.69
N ARG A 506 -9.41 9.08 15.21
CA ARG A 506 -8.66 9.70 14.12
C ARG A 506 -8.07 8.64 13.20
N LEU A 507 -8.12 8.87 11.90
CA LEU A 507 -7.49 8.05 10.88
C LEU A 507 -7.21 8.87 9.61
N PRO A 508 -6.09 8.63 8.92
CA PRO A 508 -5.88 9.17 7.59
C PRO A 508 -6.77 8.41 6.59
N MET A 509 -7.16 9.12 5.55
CA MET A 509 -7.75 8.56 4.35
C MET A 509 -6.80 8.80 3.18
N ASN A 510 -6.46 7.73 2.47
CA ASN A 510 -5.54 7.75 1.34
C ASN A 510 -6.29 8.09 0.05
N ARG A 511 -5.73 8.95 -0.78
CA ARG A 511 -6.30 9.31 -2.07
C ARG A 511 -6.26 8.09 -3.00
N SER A 512 -7.37 7.85 -3.68
CA SER A 512 -7.48 6.88 -4.77
C SER A 512 -7.78 7.59 -6.07
N ASP A 513 -7.10 7.17 -7.14
CA ASP A 513 -7.38 7.62 -8.51
C ASP A 513 -8.39 6.69 -9.22
N LEU A 514 -8.86 5.64 -8.54
CA LEU A 514 -9.87 4.74 -9.05
C LEU A 514 -11.28 5.36 -8.88
N PRO A 515 -12.22 5.05 -9.79
CA PRO A 515 -13.60 5.47 -9.63
C PRO A 515 -14.25 4.78 -8.43
N LEU A 516 -15.23 5.46 -7.83
CA LEU A 516 -16.12 4.84 -6.85
C LEU A 516 -17.12 3.95 -7.61
N TYR A 517 -17.26 2.69 -7.20
CA TYR A 517 -18.20 1.76 -7.83
C TYR A 517 -19.57 1.78 -7.15
N GLU A 518 -20.57 1.29 -7.89
CA GLU A 518 -21.92 1.14 -7.39
C GLU A 518 -22.01 -0.07 -6.41
N TYR A 519 -22.54 0.15 -5.20
CA TYR A 519 -22.98 -0.84 -4.23
C TYR A 519 -24.51 -1.04 -4.19
N ALA A 520 -25.05 -1.81 -5.13
CA ALA A 520 -26.48 -2.06 -5.25
C ALA A 520 -26.99 -3.00 -4.12
N CYS A 521 -27.25 -2.45 -2.93
CA CYS A 521 -27.57 -3.25 -1.74
C CYS A 521 -28.93 -3.95 -1.83
N HIS A 522 -29.92 -3.37 -2.51
CA HIS A 522 -31.27 -3.95 -2.60
C HIS A 522 -31.41 -4.92 -3.78
N GLU A 523 -30.74 -4.63 -4.88
CA GLU A 523 -30.83 -5.33 -6.15
C GLU A 523 -30.21 -6.73 -6.04
N GLY A 524 -31.06 -7.76 -5.99
CA GLY A 524 -30.60 -9.14 -5.82
C GLY A 524 -30.25 -9.53 -4.38
N ASN A 525 -30.64 -8.72 -3.38
CA ASN A 525 -30.51 -9.10 -1.98
C ASN A 525 -31.61 -10.09 -1.57
N TYR A 526 -31.32 -11.37 -1.79
CA TYR A 526 -32.14 -12.47 -1.30
C TYR A 526 -31.76 -12.90 0.12
N GLY A 527 -30.67 -12.35 0.67
CA GLY A 527 -30.11 -12.75 1.97
C GLY A 527 -31.11 -12.59 3.10
N LEU A 528 -31.75 -11.43 3.20
CA LEU A 528 -32.74 -11.15 4.24
C LEU A 528 -33.95 -12.11 4.16
N LEU A 529 -34.49 -12.31 2.95
CA LEU A 529 -35.60 -13.26 2.74
C LEU A 529 -35.19 -14.68 3.12
N ASN A 530 -34.01 -15.13 2.69
CA ASN A 530 -33.51 -16.48 2.95
C ASN A 530 -33.27 -16.73 4.44
N ILE A 531 -32.73 -15.74 5.17
CA ILE A 531 -32.53 -15.83 6.62
C ILE A 531 -33.87 -16.02 7.33
N LEU A 532 -34.86 -15.18 7.02
CA LEU A 532 -36.17 -15.25 7.67
C LEU A 532 -36.94 -16.53 7.30
N ALA A 533 -36.92 -16.92 6.03
CA ALA A 533 -37.55 -18.16 5.56
C ALA A 533 -36.87 -19.41 6.16
N GLY A 534 -35.54 -19.40 6.28
CA GLY A 534 -34.77 -20.45 6.93
C GLY A 534 -35.17 -20.63 8.40
N ALA A 535 -35.29 -19.53 9.13
CA ALA A 535 -35.75 -19.55 10.53
C ALA A 535 -37.17 -20.16 10.67
N ARG A 536 -38.12 -19.79 9.79
CA ARG A 536 -39.47 -20.38 9.83
C ARG A 536 -39.47 -21.88 9.48
N ALA A 537 -38.57 -22.31 8.59
CA ALA A 537 -38.42 -23.73 8.27
C ALA A 537 -37.83 -24.54 9.43
N GLU A 538 -36.94 -23.93 10.22
CA GLU A 538 -36.37 -24.55 11.42
C GLU A 538 -37.41 -24.70 12.53
N GLU A 539 -38.19 -23.66 12.80
CA GLU A 539 -39.31 -23.70 13.76
C GLU A 539 -40.33 -24.80 13.43
N GLU A 540 -40.66 -24.98 12.15
CA GLU A 540 -41.55 -26.05 11.72
C GLU A 540 -40.94 -27.44 12.00
N ARG A 541 -39.64 -27.62 11.74
CA ARG A 541 -38.94 -28.88 12.05
C ARG A 541 -38.94 -29.16 13.54
N GLU A 542 -38.69 -28.15 14.37
CA GLU A 542 -38.74 -28.27 15.83
C GLU A 542 -40.15 -28.62 16.33
N ARG A 543 -41.20 -28.04 15.75
CA ARG A 543 -42.60 -28.36 16.11
C ARG A 543 -42.99 -29.80 15.76
N THR A 544 -42.37 -30.37 14.71
CA THR A 544 -42.67 -31.73 14.23
C THR A 544 -41.80 -32.83 14.86
N ARG A 545 -40.77 -32.48 15.62
CA ARG A 545 -39.98 -33.40 16.46
C ARG A 545 -40.64 -33.56 17.83
#